data_AF-A0A822EPI3-F1
#
_entry.id   AF-A0A822EPI3-F1
#
_cell.length_a   1.000
_cell.length_b   1.000
_cell.length_c   1.000
_cell.angle_alpha   90.00
_cell.angle_beta   90.00
_cell.angle_gamma   90.00
#
_symmetry.space_group_name_H-M   'P 1'
#
loop_
_entity.id
_entity.type
_entity.pdbx_description
1 polymer ?
#
loop_
_entity_poly.entity_id
_entity_poly.type
_entity_poly.pdbx_seq_one_letter_code
_entity_poly.pdbx_strand_id
1 'polypeptide(L)' 'ESHPNPGMPYHGTTRQAFLPDNHDGRHVLGLLQKAFELRQIFTIGQSRTTGYDNVITWNDIHHKTNIYGGIEK' A
#
# COMPACT_ATOMS: atom_id res chain seq x y z
N GLU A 1 14.63 -14.95 -4.69
CA GLU A 1 14.43 -13.76 -3.85
C GLU A 1 13.98 -12.63 -4.77
N SER A 2 12.87 -11.95 -4.46
CA SER A 2 12.15 -11.09 -5.43
C SER A 2 12.27 -9.59 -5.14
N HIS A 3 13.00 -9.19 -4.11
CA HIS A 3 13.23 -7.79 -3.80
C HIS A 3 14.37 -7.21 -4.64
N PRO A 4 14.38 -5.89 -4.93
CA PRO A 4 15.42 -5.26 -5.74
C PRO A 4 16.84 -5.44 -5.19
N ASN A 5 16.97 -5.50 -3.86
CA ASN A 5 18.25 -5.67 -3.15
C ASN A 5 18.19 -6.89 -2.20
N PRO A 6 18.42 -8.11 -2.72
CA PRO A 6 18.51 -9.33 -1.91
C PRO A 6 19.46 -9.18 -0.71
N GLY A 7 19.05 -9.65 0.47
CA GLY A 7 19.87 -9.57 1.70
C GLY A 7 19.97 -8.19 2.38
N MET A 8 19.45 -7.11 1.77
CA MET A 8 19.48 -5.78 2.40
C MET A 8 18.28 -5.60 3.34
N PRO A 9 18.49 -5.24 4.63
CA PRO A 9 17.39 -5.04 5.56
C PRO A 9 16.59 -3.79 5.20
N TYR A 10 15.28 -3.85 5.45
CA TYR A 10 14.36 -2.71 5.34
C TYR A 10 13.55 -2.61 6.64
N HIS A 11 13.17 -1.39 7.00
CA HIS A 11 12.35 -1.16 8.19
C HIS A 11 10.88 -1.50 7.93
N GLY A 12 10.22 -2.02 8.97
CA GLY A 12 8.77 -2.21 8.96
C GLY A 12 8.00 -0.90 8.81
N THR A 13 6.72 -0.99 8.48
CA THR A 13 5.88 0.19 8.32
C THR A 13 4.44 -0.07 8.75
N THR A 14 3.74 1.00 9.13
CA THR A 14 2.31 0.97 9.46
C THR A 14 1.60 2.00 8.59
N ARG A 15 0.46 1.62 8.01
CA ARG A 15 -0.38 2.50 7.18
C ARG A 15 -1.83 2.28 7.57
N GLN A 16 -2.59 3.36 7.58
CA GLN A 16 -4.04 3.34 7.77
C GLN A 16 -4.71 3.83 6.49
N ALA A 17 -5.78 3.14 6.08
CA ALA A 17 -6.56 3.48 4.91
C ALA A 17 -8.05 3.45 5.23
N PHE A 18 -8.84 4.17 4.45
CA PHE A 18 -10.26 4.39 4.71
C PHE A 18 -11.11 4.02 3.49
N LEU A 19 -12.23 3.36 3.77
CA LEU A 19 -13.29 3.06 2.81
C LEU A 19 -14.63 3.46 3.43
N PRO A 20 -15.61 3.88 2.63
CA PRO A 20 -16.97 4.09 3.12
C PRO A 20 -17.59 2.75 3.53
N ASP A 21 -18.33 2.72 4.64
CA ASP A 21 -19.08 1.53 5.06
C ASP A 21 -20.41 1.42 4.28
N ASN A 22 -20.28 1.02 3.02
CA ASN A 22 -21.41 0.75 2.13
C ASN A 22 -21.17 -0.57 1.37
N HIS A 23 -22.08 -0.93 0.46
CA HIS A 23 -21.97 -2.17 -0.32
C HIS A 23 -20.63 -2.26 -1.08
N ASP A 24 -20.29 -1.21 -1.83
CA ASP A 24 -19.10 -1.20 -2.67
C ASP A 24 -17.82 -1.12 -1.85
N GLY A 25 -17.80 -0.35 -0.77
CA GLY A 25 -16.67 -0.27 0.16
C GLY A 25 -16.37 -1.60 0.83
N ARG A 26 -17.41 -2.36 1.24
CA ARG A 26 -17.24 -3.72 1.78
C ARG A 26 -16.77 -4.71 0.72
N HIS A 27 -17.22 -4.56 -0.53
CA HIS A 27 -16.72 -5.37 -1.64
C HIS A 27 -15.22 -5.12 -1.88
N VAL A 28 -14.81 -3.85 -1.95
CA VAL A 28 -13.41 -3.44 -2.08
C VAL A 28 -12.57 -3.95 -0.90
N LEU A 29 -13.08 -3.88 0.33
CA LEU A 29 -12.40 -4.43 1.50
C LEU A 29 -12.06 -5.92 1.34
N GLY A 30 -13.02 -6.73 0.85
CA GLY A 30 -12.78 -8.15 0.58
C GLY A 30 -11.70 -8.39 -0.48
N LEU A 31 -11.66 -7.56 -1.53
CA LEU A 31 -10.60 -7.60 -2.54
C LEU A 31 -9.23 -7.23 -1.97
N LEU A 32 -9.16 -6.21 -1.12
CA LEU A 32 -7.91 -5.78 -0.46
C LEU A 32 -7.41 -6.84 0.52
N GLN A 33 -8.29 -7.50 1.26
CA GLN A 33 -7.93 -8.63 2.12
C GLN A 33 -7.30 -9.77 1.31
N LYS A 34 -7.92 -10.15 0.19
CA LYS A 34 -7.34 -11.15 -0.73
C LYS A 34 -6.00 -10.70 -1.32
N ALA A 35 -5.88 -9.44 -1.74
CA ALA A 35 -4.62 -8.91 -2.24
C ALA A 35 -3.52 -8.90 -1.15
N PHE A 36 -3.88 -8.69 0.11
CA PHE A 36 -2.94 -8.78 1.24
C PHE A 36 -2.44 -10.21 1.44
N GLU A 37 -3.33 -11.20 1.42
CA GLU A 37 -3.00 -12.63 1.51
C GLU A 37 -2.08 -13.07 0.36
N LEU A 38 -2.33 -12.54 -0.85
CA LEU A 38 -1.51 -12.78 -2.04
C LEU A 38 -0.22 -11.95 -2.08
N ARG A 39 0.10 -11.19 -1.03
CA ARG A 39 1.30 -10.33 -0.92
C ARG A 39 1.38 -9.25 -2.02
N GLN A 40 0.23 -8.74 -2.46
CA GLN A 40 0.12 -7.75 -3.54
C GLN A 40 -0.15 -6.32 -3.07
N ILE A 41 -0.34 -6.08 -1.77
CA ILE A 41 -0.59 -4.71 -1.25
C ILE A 41 0.69 -3.88 -1.20
N PHE A 42 1.79 -4.50 -0.78
CA PHE A 42 3.06 -3.85 -0.54
C PHE A 42 4.18 -4.53 -1.34
N THR A 43 5.22 -3.76 -1.65
CA THR A 43 6.47 -4.26 -2.21
C THR A 43 7.65 -3.51 -1.58
N ILE A 44 8.87 -3.97 -1.82
CA ILE A 44 10.10 -3.24 -1.48
C ILE A 44 10.59 -2.54 -2.73
N GLY A 45 10.81 -1.22 -2.64
CA GLY A 45 11.28 -0.44 -3.77
C GLY A 45 11.58 1.00 -3.40
N GLN A 46 11.51 1.88 -4.40
CA GLN A 46 11.68 3.31 -4.24
C GLN A 46 10.36 3.99 -3.87
N SER A 47 10.37 4.75 -2.78
CA SER A 47 9.27 5.62 -2.39
C SER A 47 9.12 6.76 -3.40
N ARG A 48 8.01 6.80 -4.13
CA ARG A 48 7.70 7.88 -5.08
C ARG A 48 7.63 9.27 -4.42
N THR A 49 7.25 9.34 -3.14
CA THR A 49 7.05 10.62 -2.44
C THR A 49 8.33 11.15 -1.79
N THR A 50 9.24 10.28 -1.36
CA THR A 50 10.46 10.67 -0.65
C THR A 50 11.75 10.39 -1.42
N GLY A 51 11.68 9.61 -2.50
CA GLY A 51 12.84 9.18 -3.28
C GLY A 51 13.71 8.11 -2.60
N TYR A 52 13.33 7.62 -1.43
CA TYR A 52 14.13 6.63 -0.69
C TYR A 52 13.97 5.23 -1.28
N ASP A 53 15.10 4.57 -1.52
CA ASP A 53 15.17 3.18 -1.94
C ASP A 53 15.11 2.20 -0.76
N ASN A 54 14.83 0.93 -1.08
CA ASN A 54 14.79 -0.16 -0.12
C ASN A 54 13.81 0.05 1.04
N VAL A 55 12.64 0.64 0.74
CA VAL A 55 11.57 0.86 1.70
C VAL A 55 10.29 0.15 1.26
N ILE A 56 9.39 -0.09 2.22
CA ILE A 56 8.06 -0.64 1.93
C ILE A 56 7.22 0.42 1.23
N THR A 57 6.75 0.12 0.02
CA THR A 57 5.89 0.98 -0.80
C THR A 57 4.60 0.26 -1.21
N TRP A 58 3.62 1.03 -1.68
CA TRP A 58 2.41 0.46 -2.28
C TRP A 58 2.74 -0.23 -3.60
N ASN A 59 2.18 -1.41 -3.82
CA ASN A 59 2.36 -2.18 -5.05
C ASN A 59 1.22 -1.87 -6.05
N ASP A 60 1.17 -0.63 -6.52
CA ASP A 60 0.21 -0.04 -7.48
C ASP A 60 -1.30 -0.15 -7.11
N ILE A 61 -1.63 -0.66 -5.92
CA ILE A 61 -2.97 -0.60 -5.33
C ILE A 61 -3.04 0.65 -4.43
N HIS A 62 -3.64 1.71 -4.95
CA HIS A 62 -3.76 2.98 -4.23
C HIS A 62 -4.76 2.92 -3.08
N HIS A 63 -4.35 3.42 -1.91
CA HIS A 63 -5.18 3.52 -0.71
C HIS A 63 -5.44 4.99 -0.37
N LYS A 64 -6.65 5.31 0.09
CA LYS A 64 -6.97 6.62 0.66
C LYS A 64 -6.55 6.65 2.12
N THR A 65 -5.50 7.43 2.43
CA THR A 65 -4.91 7.55 3.78
C THR A 65 -5.38 8.79 4.55
N ASN A 66 -6.28 9.59 3.97
CA ASN A 66 -6.95 10.71 4.61
C ASN A 66 -8.45 10.68 4.24
N ILE A 67 -9.31 10.96 5.21
CA ILE A 67 -10.76 11.03 5.03
C ILE A 67 -11.25 12.39 4.48
N TYR A 68 -10.39 13.41 4.48
CA TYR A 68 -10.68 14.75 3.97
C TYR A 68 -9.69 15.16 2.86
N GLY A 69 -9.93 16.28 2.18
CA GLY A 69 -9.01 16.89 1.20
C GLY A 69 -9.20 16.46 -0.26
N GLY A 70 -9.90 15.35 -0.52
CA GLY A 70 -10.21 14.92 -1.89
C GLY A 70 -8.99 14.41 -2.68
N ILE A 71 -9.00 14.58 -4.00
CA ILE A 71 -7.82 14.35 -4.85
C ILE A 71 -7.18 15.73 -5.04
N GLU A 72 -5.90 15.87 -4.66
CA GLU A 72 -5.12 17.06 -5.02
C GLU A 72 -4.98 17.11 -6.55
N LYS A 73 -5.28 18.27 -7.13
CA LYS A 73 -5.27 18.50 -8.59
C LYS A 73 -3.87 18.68 -9.14
#